data_AF-A0A817D7Y6-F1
#
_entry.id   AF-A0A817D7Y6-F1
#
_cell.length_a   1.000
_cell.length_b   1.000
_cell.length_c   1.000
_cell.angle_alpha   90.00
_cell.angle_beta   90.00
_cell.angle_gamma   90.00
#
_symmetry.space_group_name_H-M   'P 1'
#
loop_
_entity.id
_entity.type
_entity.pdbx_description
1 polymer ?
#
loop_
_entity_poly.entity_id
_entity_poly.type
_entity_poly.pdbx_seq_one_letter_code
_entity_poly.pdbx_strand_id
1 'polypeptide(L)'
;MLEKRSDAKAIFDNEYRSDSEEQDRNLFKLFNKRLVKRQTTCSKPYHVLTSDNRCVWSCGEGTQPDSTTNECVCQVGYYQTGTDQFGRRVCTICPTPYHVLTSDNRCVWSCGEGTEPDSTTNECVCQAGYYQTDTDKFGRRKEMKKIMDAIFDLLGEERKGTNTPQLKVDQIFSRMDTNGDGKLSKEEFISGCLQDDYLRRLLAPSAS
;
A
#
# COMPACT_ATOMS: atom_id res chain seq x y z
N MET A 1 -19.96 -92.29 -4.26
CA MET A 1 -19.58 -93.27 -3.21
C MET A 1 -19.01 -92.47 -2.05
N LEU A 2 -19.72 -92.49 -0.90
CA LEU A 2 -19.21 -92.96 0.41
C LEU A 2 -18.11 -92.03 0.98
N GLU A 3 -18.16 -91.44 2.18
CA GLU A 3 -18.91 -91.74 3.41
C GLU A 3 -18.64 -90.65 4.49
N LYS A 4 -19.62 -90.46 5.40
CA LYS A 4 -19.51 -90.16 6.88
C LYS A 4 -18.98 -88.77 7.33
N ARG A 5 -19.80 -87.95 8.03
CA ARG A 5 -20.01 -87.82 9.51
C ARG A 5 -18.71 -87.45 10.25
N SER A 6 -18.63 -86.60 11.27
CA SER A 6 -19.46 -85.61 11.97
C SER A 6 -18.48 -84.82 12.88
N ASP A 7 -18.91 -83.68 13.40
CA ASP A 7 -18.39 -83.05 14.64
C ASP A 7 -16.99 -82.40 14.64
N ALA A 8 -16.95 -81.15 14.18
CA ALA A 8 -15.96 -80.16 14.65
C ALA A 8 -16.60 -78.77 14.87
N LYS A 9 -17.86 -78.74 15.33
CA LYS A 9 -18.63 -77.52 15.59
C LYS A 9 -18.95 -77.34 17.09
N ALA A 10 -18.05 -77.72 17.99
CA ALA A 10 -18.31 -77.57 19.42
C ALA A 10 -17.07 -77.58 20.36
N ILE A 11 -15.85 -77.20 19.95
CA ILE A 11 -14.78 -76.90 20.93
C ILE A 11 -13.80 -75.86 20.33
N PHE A 12 -14.21 -74.59 20.26
CA PHE A 12 -13.32 -73.42 20.38
C PHE A 12 -14.18 -72.14 20.50
N ASP A 13 -15.35 -72.27 21.15
CA ASP A 13 -16.09 -71.12 21.62
C ASP A 13 -15.57 -70.79 23.02
N ASN A 14 -15.32 -69.50 23.24
CA ASN A 14 -15.25 -68.82 24.54
C ASN A 14 -13.88 -68.43 25.12
N GLU A 15 -12.97 -67.87 24.31
CA GLU A 15 -11.88 -67.02 24.88
C GLU A 15 -11.30 -65.95 23.93
N TYR A 16 -12.07 -65.49 22.93
CA TYR A 16 -11.60 -64.44 22.02
C TYR A 16 -12.70 -63.45 21.66
N ARG A 17 -13.39 -62.93 22.67
CA ARG A 17 -14.41 -61.88 22.54
C ARG A 17 -14.40 -60.95 23.74
N SER A 18 -13.27 -60.29 24.00
CA SER A 18 -13.23 -59.13 24.91
C SER A 18 -12.00 -58.22 24.79
N ASP A 19 -11.05 -58.45 23.88
CA ASP A 19 -9.76 -57.71 23.89
C ASP A 19 -9.51 -56.76 22.71
N SER A 20 -10.48 -56.57 21.81
CA SER A 20 -10.32 -55.64 20.66
C SER A 20 -10.83 -54.21 20.92
N GLU A 21 -11.56 -53.94 22.01
CA GLU A 21 -12.08 -52.60 22.32
C GLU A 21 -11.21 -51.81 23.31
N GLU A 22 -10.30 -52.46 24.04
CA GLU A 22 -9.44 -51.81 25.03
C GLU A 22 -8.06 -51.41 24.47
N GLN A 23 -7.53 -52.15 23.49
CA GLN A 23 -6.29 -51.77 22.81
C GLN A 23 -6.46 -50.54 21.92
N ASP A 24 -7.66 -50.31 21.36
CA ASP A 24 -7.94 -49.12 20.54
C ASP A 24 -8.08 -47.84 21.37
N ARG A 25 -8.49 -47.94 22.65
CA ARG A 25 -8.47 -46.78 23.57
C ARG A 25 -7.05 -46.36 23.94
N ASN A 26 -6.12 -47.29 24.04
CA ASN A 26 -4.71 -46.98 24.30
C ASN A 26 -3.97 -46.53 23.03
N LEU A 27 -4.33 -47.04 21.85
CA LEU A 27 -3.81 -46.52 20.58
C LEU A 27 -4.31 -45.08 20.31
N PHE A 28 -5.57 -44.76 20.59
CA PHE A 28 -6.06 -43.38 20.53
C PHE A 28 -5.40 -42.47 21.58
N LYS A 29 -5.11 -42.95 22.79
CA LYS A 29 -4.35 -42.19 23.81
C LYS A 29 -2.86 -42.02 23.46
N LEU A 30 -2.29 -42.90 22.64
CA LEU A 30 -0.92 -42.80 22.13
C LEU A 30 -0.84 -41.97 20.83
N PHE A 31 -1.86 -41.98 19.96
CA PHE A 31 -1.93 -41.18 18.73
C PHE A 31 -2.46 -39.76 18.94
N ASN A 32 -3.30 -39.50 19.96
CA ASN A 32 -3.67 -38.16 20.41
C ASN A 32 -2.76 -37.60 21.52
N LYS A 33 -1.52 -38.11 21.59
CA LYS A 33 -0.37 -37.35 22.10
C LYS A 33 0.40 -36.66 20.96
N ARG A 34 -0.27 -36.32 19.86
CA ARG A 34 0.10 -35.08 19.16
C ARG A 34 -0.10 -33.97 20.17
N LEU A 35 0.98 -33.63 20.86
CA LEU A 35 1.20 -32.34 21.46
C LEU A 35 0.92 -31.34 20.34
N VAL A 36 -0.33 -30.89 20.19
CA VAL A 36 -0.61 -29.58 19.63
C VAL A 36 0.09 -28.68 20.62
N LYS A 37 1.37 -28.40 20.37
CA LYS A 37 2.11 -27.40 21.11
C LYS A 37 1.26 -26.15 20.93
N ARG A 38 0.50 -25.78 21.97
CA ARG A 38 -0.23 -24.51 21.99
C ARG A 38 0.84 -23.47 21.65
N GLN A 39 0.67 -22.79 20.53
CA GLN A 39 1.61 -21.76 20.13
C GLN A 39 1.45 -20.63 21.14
N THR A 40 2.34 -20.60 22.14
CA THR A 40 2.28 -19.65 23.26
C THR A 40 3.02 -18.36 22.95
N THR A 41 3.77 -18.31 21.85
CA THR A 41 4.58 -17.17 21.44
C THR A 41 4.60 -17.05 19.92
N CYS A 42 4.60 -15.80 19.44
CA CYS A 42 4.72 -15.47 18.02
C CYS A 42 6.04 -14.75 17.75
N SER A 43 6.49 -14.80 16.49
CA SER A 43 7.68 -14.09 16.03
C SER A 43 7.47 -12.58 16.10
N LYS A 44 8.05 -11.94 17.11
CA LYS A 44 8.09 -10.48 17.22
C LYS A 44 9.10 -9.91 16.19
N PRO A 45 8.90 -8.69 15.68
CA PRO A 45 7.84 -7.75 16.03
C PRO A 45 6.56 -7.91 15.17
N TYR A 46 6.58 -8.77 14.15
CA TYR A 46 5.55 -8.80 13.09
C TYR A 46 4.39 -9.75 13.32
N HIS A 47 4.38 -10.51 14.41
CA HIS A 47 3.28 -11.41 14.74
C HIS A 47 2.79 -11.22 16.16
N VAL A 48 1.47 -11.20 16.30
CA VAL A 48 0.77 -11.14 17.59
C VAL A 48 -0.07 -12.40 17.78
N LEU A 49 -0.16 -12.87 19.02
CA LEU A 49 -0.93 -14.04 19.38
C LEU A 49 -2.39 -13.64 19.64
N THR A 50 -3.32 -14.28 18.94
CA THR A 50 -4.77 -14.10 19.14
C THR A 50 -5.29 -15.02 20.25
N SER A 51 -6.50 -14.75 20.74
CA SER A 51 -7.15 -15.52 21.83
C SER A 51 -7.39 -17.00 21.50
N ASP A 52 -7.42 -17.36 20.23
CA ASP A 52 -7.53 -18.73 19.72
C ASP A 52 -6.15 -19.38 19.47
N ASN A 53 -5.07 -18.80 20.02
CA ASN A 53 -3.68 -19.25 19.89
C ASN A 53 -3.15 -19.29 18.44
N ARG A 54 -3.60 -18.37 17.57
CA ARG A 54 -3.04 -18.21 16.22
C ARG A 54 -2.10 -17.01 16.18
N CYS A 55 -1.01 -17.13 15.42
CA CYS A 55 -0.18 -15.98 15.11
C CYS A 55 -0.73 -15.29 13.87
N VAL A 56 -1.05 -14.01 14.02
CA VAL A 56 -1.50 -13.15 12.92
C VAL A 56 -0.49 -12.04 12.69
N TRP A 57 -0.43 -11.57 11.45
CA TRP A 57 0.43 -10.46 11.06
C TRP A 57 0.06 -9.19 11.82
N SER A 58 1.10 -8.47 12.22
CA SER A 58 1.06 -7.19 12.89
C SER A 58 2.09 -6.31 12.20
N CYS A 59 1.72 -5.81 11.01
CA CYS A 59 2.60 -4.97 10.21
C CYS A 59 2.51 -3.49 10.64
N GLY A 60 3.64 -2.78 10.54
CA GLY A 60 3.71 -1.35 10.79
C GLY A 60 3.18 -0.53 9.60
N GLU A 61 3.13 0.78 9.75
CA GLU A 61 2.65 1.70 8.71
C GLU A 61 3.48 1.58 7.42
N GLY A 62 2.79 1.55 6.26
CA GLY A 62 3.39 1.40 4.94
C GLY A 62 4.11 0.07 4.68
N THR A 63 3.89 -0.94 5.53
CA THR A 63 4.45 -2.29 5.35
C THR A 63 3.39 -3.31 4.95
N GLN A 64 3.85 -4.46 4.46
CA GLN A 64 3.03 -5.61 4.09
C GLN A 64 3.71 -6.93 4.49
N PRO A 65 2.95 -7.99 4.75
CA PRO A 65 3.49 -9.31 5.01
C PRO A 65 4.32 -9.85 3.84
N ASP A 66 5.48 -10.41 4.15
CA ASP A 66 6.21 -11.30 3.25
C ASP A 66 6.32 -12.68 3.88
N SER A 67 5.57 -13.64 3.32
CA SER A 67 5.56 -15.03 3.78
C SER A 67 6.89 -15.75 3.58
N THR A 68 7.78 -15.23 2.73
CA THR A 68 9.08 -15.84 2.42
C THR A 68 10.08 -15.56 3.53
N THR A 69 10.17 -14.28 3.93
CA THR A 69 11.06 -13.84 5.02
C THR A 69 10.41 -13.97 6.39
N ASN A 70 9.09 -14.19 6.44
CA ASN A 70 8.28 -14.18 7.66
C ASN A 70 8.38 -12.83 8.42
N GLU A 71 8.56 -11.74 7.66
CA GLU A 71 8.65 -10.36 8.16
C GLU A 71 7.66 -9.45 7.44
N CYS A 72 7.35 -8.29 8.03
CA CYS A 72 6.69 -7.23 7.27
C CYS A 72 7.75 -6.39 6.55
N VAL A 73 7.60 -6.24 5.24
CA VAL A 73 8.48 -5.48 4.35
C VAL A 73 7.76 -4.22 3.86
N CYS A 74 8.48 -3.20 3.38
CA CYS A 74 7.83 -2.03 2.79
C CYS A 74 6.96 -2.43 1.59
N GLN A 75 5.83 -1.74 1.41
CA GLN A 75 5.02 -1.86 0.20
C GLN A 75 5.81 -1.38 -1.03
N VAL A 76 5.38 -1.79 -2.22
CA VAL A 76 5.96 -1.31 -3.48
C VAL A 76 5.78 0.21 -3.56
N GLY A 77 6.85 0.95 -3.82
CA GLY A 77 6.83 2.41 -3.85
C GLY A 77 7.10 3.08 -2.49
N TYR A 78 7.28 2.30 -1.42
CA TYR A 78 7.58 2.81 -0.07
C TYR A 78 9.03 2.50 0.31
N TYR A 79 9.63 3.39 1.11
CA TYR A 79 10.96 3.18 1.70
C TYR A 79 10.89 3.22 3.22
N GLN A 80 11.81 2.53 3.88
CA GLN A 80 11.86 2.48 5.33
C GLN A 80 12.35 3.82 5.90
N THR A 81 11.54 4.46 6.73
CA THR A 81 11.87 5.71 7.42
C THR A 81 12.25 5.50 8.89
N GLY A 82 11.85 4.37 9.47
CA GLY A 82 12.19 4.04 10.84
C GLY A 82 11.54 2.76 11.34
N THR A 83 11.36 2.71 12.66
CA THR A 83 10.62 1.66 13.36
C THR A 83 9.68 2.27 14.38
N ASP A 84 8.52 1.64 14.60
CA ASP A 84 7.59 2.06 15.65
C ASP A 84 8.02 1.59 17.05
N GLN A 85 7.23 1.93 18.07
CA GLN A 85 7.47 1.55 19.48
C GLN A 85 7.51 0.03 19.72
N PHE A 86 7.02 -0.78 18.78
CA PHE A 86 7.04 -2.24 18.85
C PHE A 86 8.22 -2.84 18.08
N GLY A 87 9.09 -2.01 17.49
CA GLY A 87 10.22 -2.42 16.67
C GLY A 87 9.83 -2.84 15.25
N ARG A 88 8.59 -2.58 14.81
CA ARG A 88 8.15 -2.89 13.44
C ARG A 88 8.62 -1.79 12.50
N ARG A 89 9.02 -2.16 11.28
CA ARG A 89 9.32 -1.19 10.21
C ARG A 89 8.17 -0.22 10.01
N VAL A 90 8.53 1.05 9.82
CA VAL A 90 7.65 2.11 9.33
C VAL A 90 8.19 2.52 7.97
N CYS A 91 7.34 2.51 6.95
CA CYS A 91 7.69 2.92 5.61
C CYS A 91 6.74 4.01 5.10
N THR A 92 7.26 4.94 4.32
CA THR A 92 6.46 6.02 3.70
C THR A 92 6.81 6.14 2.22
N ILE A 93 5.99 6.88 1.47
CA ILE A 93 6.32 7.28 0.10
C ILE A 93 7.42 8.36 0.11
N CYS A 94 8.22 8.39 -0.96
CA CYS A 94 9.21 9.45 -1.16
C CYS A 94 8.54 10.83 -1.28
N PRO A 95 9.09 11.88 -0.65
CA PRO A 95 8.58 13.24 -0.83
C PRO A 95 8.71 13.71 -2.28
N THR A 96 7.56 13.94 -2.92
CA THR A 96 7.50 14.53 -4.26
C THR A 96 7.64 16.06 -4.19
N PRO A 97 8.15 16.73 -5.24
CA PRO A 97 8.69 16.19 -6.49
C PRO A 97 10.22 15.96 -6.48
N TYR A 98 10.88 16.20 -5.35
CA TYR A 98 12.35 16.29 -5.27
C TYR A 98 13.05 15.00 -4.88
N HIS A 99 12.31 13.95 -4.55
CA HIS A 99 12.86 12.63 -4.27
C HIS A 99 12.31 11.58 -5.23
N VAL A 100 13.16 10.61 -5.52
CA VAL A 100 12.82 9.42 -6.30
C VAL A 100 13.19 8.17 -5.52
N LEU A 101 12.35 7.14 -5.67
CA LEU A 101 12.65 5.82 -5.13
C LEU A 101 13.53 5.05 -6.11
N THR A 102 14.68 4.57 -5.64
CA THR A 102 15.59 3.75 -6.43
C THR A 102 15.16 2.28 -6.45
N SER A 103 15.75 1.48 -7.34
CA SER A 103 15.45 0.04 -7.46
C SER A 103 15.84 -0.78 -6.22
N ASP A 104 16.74 -0.27 -5.37
CA ASP A 104 17.12 -0.83 -4.08
C ASP A 104 16.32 -0.22 -2.90
N ASN A 105 15.13 0.33 -3.17
CA ASN A 105 14.19 0.89 -2.20
C ASN A 105 14.77 2.01 -1.32
N ARG A 106 15.70 2.81 -1.85
CA ARG A 106 16.21 4.00 -1.17
C ARG A 106 15.55 5.25 -1.73
N CYS A 107 15.16 6.14 -0.84
CA CYS A 107 14.70 7.46 -1.22
C CYS A 107 15.90 8.39 -1.38
N VAL A 108 16.11 8.92 -2.58
CA VAL A 108 17.25 9.79 -2.88
C VAL A 108 16.77 11.08 -3.54
N TRP A 109 17.56 12.15 -3.35
CA TRP A 109 17.33 13.42 -4.02
C TRP A 109 17.45 13.28 -5.53
N SER A 110 16.51 13.90 -6.24
CA SER A 110 16.48 14.02 -7.69
C SER A 110 16.51 15.49 -8.11
N CYS A 111 17.46 16.25 -7.56
CA CYS A 111 17.64 17.66 -7.90
C CYS A 111 18.11 17.84 -9.35
N GLY A 112 17.55 18.84 -10.02
CA GLY A 112 17.93 19.21 -11.37
C GLY A 112 19.27 19.94 -11.43
N GLU A 113 19.81 20.09 -12.63
CA GLU A 113 21.00 20.89 -12.89
C GLU A 113 20.86 22.33 -12.37
N GLY A 114 21.86 22.84 -11.66
CA GLY A 114 21.85 24.17 -11.02
C GLY A 114 21.05 24.24 -9.71
N THR A 115 20.56 23.11 -9.21
CA THR A 115 19.90 23.01 -7.90
C THR A 115 20.63 22.05 -6.97
N GLU A 116 20.45 22.25 -5.67
CA GLU A 116 21.02 21.41 -4.62
C GLU A 116 19.96 21.10 -3.53
N PRO A 117 20.11 19.98 -2.81
CA PRO A 117 19.22 19.65 -1.71
C PRO A 117 19.29 20.67 -0.56
N ASP A 118 18.13 21.12 -0.09
CA ASP A 118 17.97 21.76 1.22
C ASP A 118 17.21 20.82 2.15
N SER A 119 17.93 20.24 3.11
CA SER A 119 17.37 19.35 4.13
C SER A 119 16.41 20.05 5.09
N THR A 120 16.45 21.38 5.19
CA THR A 120 15.61 22.15 6.11
C THR A 120 14.20 22.27 5.57
N THR A 121 14.08 22.62 4.29
CA THR A 121 12.81 22.75 3.58
C THR A 121 12.35 21.44 2.95
N ASN A 122 13.25 20.45 2.84
CA ASN A 122 13.03 19.21 2.11
C ASN A 122 12.77 19.43 0.60
N GLU A 123 13.39 20.47 0.04
CA GLU A 123 13.25 20.88 -1.36
C GLU A 123 14.61 20.99 -2.06
N CYS A 124 14.62 20.97 -3.40
CA CYS A 124 15.81 21.35 -4.15
C CYS A 124 15.79 22.87 -4.39
N VAL A 125 16.82 23.57 -3.92
CA VAL A 125 16.98 25.02 -4.03
C VAL A 125 18.05 25.38 -5.07
N CYS A 126 18.06 26.62 -5.57
CA CYS A 126 19.11 27.06 -6.48
C CYS A 126 20.47 27.09 -5.77
N GLN A 127 21.49 26.59 -6.45
CA GLN A 127 22.89 26.75 -6.01
C GLN A 127 23.29 28.23 -6.02
N ALA A 128 24.34 28.56 -5.27
CA ALA A 128 24.93 29.90 -5.31
C ALA A 128 25.28 30.33 -6.75
N GLY A 129 24.79 31.49 -7.17
CA GLY A 129 24.98 32.03 -8.52
C GLY A 129 23.91 31.59 -9.54
N TYR A 130 23.00 30.69 -9.17
CA TYR A 130 21.80 30.37 -9.93
C TYR A 130 20.60 31.12 -9.35
N TYR A 131 19.67 31.50 -10.22
CA TYR A 131 18.38 32.06 -9.82
C TYR A 131 17.29 31.37 -10.62
N GLN A 132 16.11 31.26 -10.02
CA GLN A 132 14.97 30.68 -10.69
C GLN A 132 14.56 31.60 -11.85
N THR A 133 14.73 31.13 -13.09
CA THR A 133 14.12 31.78 -14.27
C THR A 133 12.70 31.24 -14.42
N ASP A 134 11.80 31.99 -15.07
CA ASP A 134 10.36 31.72 -15.22
C ASP A 134 9.98 30.42 -15.97
N THR A 135 10.93 29.51 -16.10
CA THR A 135 10.82 28.17 -16.67
C THR A 135 11.70 27.28 -15.82
N ASP A 136 11.10 26.63 -14.83
CA ASP A 136 11.66 25.35 -14.40
C ASP A 136 11.58 24.38 -15.59
N LYS A 137 12.49 23.40 -15.66
CA LYS A 137 12.59 22.38 -16.75
C LYS A 137 11.36 21.45 -16.85
N PHE A 138 10.20 21.85 -16.33
CA PHE A 138 8.99 21.04 -16.31
C PHE A 138 7.72 21.79 -16.72
N GLY A 139 7.75 23.12 -16.96
CA GLY A 139 6.57 23.86 -17.45
C GLY A 139 5.35 23.83 -16.51
N ARG A 140 5.55 23.43 -15.24
CA ARG A 140 4.53 22.83 -14.35
C ARG A 140 3.41 23.75 -13.90
N ARG A 141 3.67 25.06 -13.83
CA ARG A 141 2.66 26.06 -13.42
C ARG A 141 2.32 27.05 -14.52
N LYS A 142 3.21 27.27 -15.48
CA LYS A 142 3.03 28.28 -16.53
C LYS A 142 2.13 27.80 -17.65
N GLU A 143 2.16 26.53 -18.05
CA GLU A 143 1.28 26.04 -19.13
C GLU A 143 -0.18 25.98 -18.69
N MET A 144 -0.47 25.49 -17.48
CA MET A 144 -1.83 25.53 -16.94
C MET A 144 -2.31 26.97 -16.70
N LYS A 145 -1.41 27.85 -16.22
CA LYS A 145 -1.69 29.27 -16.12
C LYS A 145 -1.96 29.91 -17.48
N LYS A 146 -1.23 29.55 -18.54
CA LYS A 146 -1.49 30.04 -19.91
C LYS A 146 -2.82 29.53 -20.46
N ILE A 147 -3.17 28.25 -20.22
CA ILE A 147 -4.46 27.69 -20.60
C ILE A 147 -5.59 28.44 -19.87
N MET A 148 -5.43 28.66 -18.57
CA MET A 148 -6.42 29.38 -17.76
C MET A 148 -6.49 30.85 -18.12
N ASP A 149 -5.36 31.55 -18.29
CA ASP A 149 -5.30 32.94 -18.75
C ASP A 149 -6.01 33.06 -20.11
N ALA A 150 -5.78 32.14 -21.05
CA ALA A 150 -6.48 32.10 -22.34
C ALA A 150 -7.99 31.86 -22.21
N ILE A 151 -8.42 31.01 -21.26
CA ILE A 151 -9.85 30.80 -20.98
C ILE A 151 -10.48 32.04 -20.34
N PHE A 152 -9.82 32.69 -19.39
CA PHE A 152 -10.29 33.94 -18.78
C PHE A 152 -10.37 35.07 -19.81
N ASP A 153 -9.40 35.16 -20.71
CA ASP A 153 -9.39 36.15 -21.79
C ASP A 153 -10.48 35.85 -22.84
N LEU A 154 -10.80 34.58 -23.11
CA LEU A 154 -11.90 34.16 -24.00
C LEU A 154 -13.29 34.49 -23.41
N LEU A 155 -13.43 34.44 -22.09
CA LEU A 155 -14.71 34.65 -21.39
C LEU A 155 -15.00 36.11 -21.02
N GLY A 156 -14.02 36.99 -21.13
CA GLY A 156 -14.20 38.43 -20.90
C GLY A 156 -14.63 38.81 -19.48
N GLU A 157 -14.34 37.98 -18.47
CA GLU A 157 -14.65 38.33 -17.06
C GLU A 157 -13.76 39.47 -16.57
N GLU A 158 -14.36 40.50 -15.95
CA GLU A 158 -13.61 41.60 -15.34
C GLU A 158 -12.81 41.09 -14.12
N ARG A 159 -11.50 41.33 -14.14
CA ARG A 159 -10.57 41.03 -13.05
C ARG A 159 -10.82 41.98 -11.86
N LYS A 160 -11.86 41.73 -11.06
CA LYS A 160 -12.15 42.50 -9.84
C LYS A 160 -11.88 41.67 -8.57
N GLY A 161 -11.02 42.22 -7.70
CA GLY A 161 -10.81 41.73 -6.32
C GLY A 161 -10.09 40.38 -6.18
N THR A 162 -10.52 39.57 -5.21
CA THR A 162 -9.97 38.24 -4.85
C THR A 162 -10.15 37.16 -5.93
N ASN A 163 -10.74 37.52 -7.06
CA ASN A 163 -11.03 36.66 -8.21
C ASN A 163 -9.88 36.69 -9.24
N THR A 164 -8.63 36.77 -8.79
CA THR A 164 -7.49 36.74 -9.72
C THR A 164 -7.36 35.36 -10.36
N PRO A 165 -7.04 35.27 -11.67
CA PRO A 165 -6.85 34.00 -12.37
C PRO A 165 -5.89 33.08 -11.61
N GLN A 166 -4.79 33.62 -11.06
CA GLN A 166 -3.84 32.87 -10.24
C GLN A 166 -4.47 32.15 -9.04
N LEU A 167 -5.30 32.83 -8.24
CA LEU A 167 -5.87 32.20 -7.04
C LEU A 167 -6.84 31.07 -7.37
N LYS A 168 -7.63 31.24 -8.44
CA LYS A 168 -8.52 30.18 -8.93
C LYS A 168 -7.72 29.02 -9.54
N VAL A 169 -6.65 29.32 -10.28
CA VAL A 169 -5.75 28.31 -10.85
C VAL A 169 -5.14 27.45 -9.74
N ASP A 170 -4.62 28.06 -8.68
CA ASP A 170 -3.97 27.34 -7.59
C ASP A 170 -4.97 26.44 -6.83
N GLN A 171 -6.20 26.92 -6.63
CA GLN A 171 -7.28 26.15 -6.01
C GLN A 171 -7.76 24.98 -6.86
N ILE A 172 -7.86 25.18 -8.18
CA ILE A 172 -8.32 24.13 -9.09
C ILE A 172 -7.18 23.11 -9.30
N PHE A 173 -5.94 23.56 -9.45
CA PHE A 173 -4.77 22.71 -9.60
C PHE A 173 -4.60 21.77 -8.41
N SER A 174 -4.66 22.30 -7.19
CA SER A 174 -4.54 21.49 -5.97
C SER A 174 -5.66 20.46 -5.78
N ARG A 175 -6.84 20.66 -6.40
CA ARG A 175 -7.92 19.66 -6.40
C ARG A 175 -7.77 18.61 -7.49
N MET A 176 -7.13 18.95 -8.61
CA MET A 176 -6.98 18.06 -9.75
C MET A 176 -5.73 17.17 -9.64
N ASP A 177 -4.68 17.66 -8.97
CA ASP A 177 -3.44 16.92 -8.68
C ASP A 177 -3.69 15.91 -7.55
N THR A 178 -4.34 14.80 -7.92
CA THR A 178 -4.80 13.79 -6.95
C THR A 178 -3.66 12.96 -6.39
N ASN A 179 -2.59 12.76 -7.17
CA ASN A 179 -1.42 12.01 -6.74
C ASN A 179 -0.40 12.89 -5.99
N GLY A 180 -0.59 14.22 -5.97
CA GLY A 180 0.28 15.17 -5.29
C GLY A 180 1.69 15.21 -5.87
N ASP A 181 1.85 14.82 -7.14
CA ASP A 181 3.15 14.80 -7.81
C ASP A 181 3.56 16.19 -8.33
N GLY A 182 2.69 17.19 -8.14
CA GLY A 182 2.89 18.56 -8.57
C GLY A 182 2.67 18.74 -10.07
N LYS A 183 2.03 17.77 -10.73
CA LYS A 183 1.70 17.73 -12.16
C LYS A 183 0.24 17.32 -12.31
N LEU A 184 -0.28 17.53 -13.51
CA LEU A 184 -1.57 16.96 -13.92
C LEU A 184 -1.29 16.02 -15.07
N SER A 185 -1.46 14.72 -14.83
CA SER A 185 -1.57 13.76 -15.92
C SER A 185 -2.77 14.10 -16.81
N LYS A 186 -2.80 13.57 -18.03
CA LYS A 186 -3.93 13.74 -18.95
C LYS A 186 -5.22 13.26 -18.29
N GLU A 187 -5.12 12.16 -17.54
CA GLU A 187 -6.20 11.52 -16.80
C GLU A 187 -6.69 12.42 -15.66
N GLU A 188 -5.78 13.00 -14.87
CA GLU A 188 -6.10 13.96 -13.81
C GLU A 188 -6.71 15.26 -14.35
N PHE A 189 -6.21 15.76 -15.48
CA PHE A 189 -6.78 16.93 -16.13
C PHE A 189 -8.21 16.67 -16.62
N ILE A 190 -8.44 15.56 -17.35
CA ILE A 190 -9.78 15.21 -17.84
C ILE A 190 -10.73 14.97 -16.66
N SER A 191 -10.30 14.18 -15.67
CA SER A 191 -11.08 13.91 -14.47
C SER A 191 -11.40 15.19 -13.72
N GLY A 192 -10.41 16.06 -13.55
CA GLY A 192 -10.53 17.36 -12.89
C GLY A 192 -11.50 18.30 -13.60
N CYS A 193 -11.41 18.41 -14.93
CA CYS A 193 -12.34 19.21 -15.73
C CYS A 193 -13.78 18.67 -15.69
N LEU A 194 -13.98 17.35 -15.53
CA LEU A 194 -15.31 16.75 -15.44
C LEU A 194 -15.92 16.85 -14.03
N GLN A 195 -15.08 16.83 -13.00
CA GLN A 195 -15.49 16.89 -11.60
C GLN A 195 -15.70 18.32 -11.11
N ASP A 196 -14.94 19.29 -11.61
CA ASP A 196 -15.07 20.68 -11.22
C ASP A 196 -16.21 21.34 -12.01
N ASP A 197 -17.32 21.67 -11.33
CA ASP A 197 -18.50 22.27 -11.94
C ASP A 197 -18.21 23.61 -12.62
N TYR A 198 -17.19 24.35 -12.16
CA TYR A 198 -16.79 25.62 -12.78
C TYR A 198 -16.10 25.34 -14.11
N LEU A 199 -15.08 24.48 -14.16
CA LEU A 199 -14.41 24.07 -15.40
C LEU A 199 -15.33 23.36 -16.38
N ARG A 200 -16.23 22.51 -15.89
CA ARG A 200 -17.20 21.83 -16.72
C ARG A 200 -18.12 22.81 -17.43
N ARG A 201 -18.58 23.86 -16.73
CA ARG A 201 -19.37 24.94 -17.34
C ARG A 201 -18.53 25.82 -18.29
N LEU A 202 -17.24 25.96 -18.01
CA LEU A 202 -16.28 26.72 -18.79
C LEU A 202 -15.94 26.07 -20.15
N LEU A 203 -15.80 24.75 -20.15
CA LEU A 203 -15.34 23.95 -21.28
C LEU A 203 -16.47 23.24 -22.02
N ALA A 204 -17.69 23.19 -21.44
CA ALA A 204 -18.85 22.68 -22.14
C ALA A 204 -19.22 23.63 -23.28
N PRO A 205 -19.44 23.13 -24.51
CA PRO A 205 -19.99 23.95 -25.57
C PRO A 205 -21.37 24.43 -25.13
N SER A 206 -21.61 25.73 -25.20
CA SER A 206 -22.96 26.29 -25.08
C SER A 206 -23.81 25.70 -26.19
N ALA A 207 -24.60 24.68 -25.87
CA ALA A 207 -25.66 24.20 -26.74
C ALA A 207 -26.58 25.39 -27.00
N SER A 208 -26.53 25.89 -28.25
CA SER A 208 -27.43 26.91 -28.77
C SER A 208 -28.78 26.29 -29.10
#